data_AF-A0A3A8TGR5-F1
#
_entry.id   AF-A0A3A8TGR5-F1
#
_cell.length_a   1.000
_cell.length_b   1.000
_cell.length_c   1.000
_cell.angle_alpha   90.00
_cell.angle_beta   90.00
_cell.angle_gamma   90.00
#
_symmetry.space_group_name_H-M   'P 1'
#
loop_
_entity.id
_entity.type
_entity.pdbx_description
1 polymer ?
#
loop_
_entity_poly.entity_id
_entity_poly.type
_entity_poly.pdbx_seq_one_letter_code
_entity_poly.pdbx_strand_id
1 'polypeptide(L)'
;MAQHRIHAGTDIACVGVWDAGLPLAKRAIEGTALKESAARGEVLVIDTSADGRYLLRIHVDEPFVPSPGQRFDTVGNELGLHLGSGTAMAGGCEDFRNPRPQITSAGDRFHVEPSWYRVRVHLNQTEGSDEEEQRAHEEAARALTSEELARYLRLGKALRTGWLVAVVAVAAVLATVVFQAALTLGVLGALVAAAAGWSILRLKRGGYDALHLRYQRALMAAYPPEIVLELNRATGPIPGGFVYLDDPPAS
;
A
#
# COMPACT_ATOMS: atom_id res chain seq x y z
N MET A 1 -4.97 15.77 -17.54
CA MET A 1 -6.19 15.15 -17.02
C MET A 1 -5.86 13.72 -16.68
N ALA A 2 -5.59 13.47 -15.40
CA ALA A 2 -5.00 12.21 -14.95
C ALA A 2 -5.47 11.87 -13.53
N GLN A 3 -5.79 10.59 -13.33
CA GLN A 3 -6.09 10.00 -12.04
C GLN A 3 -5.00 8.99 -11.69
N HIS A 4 -4.47 9.09 -10.47
CA HIS A 4 -3.45 8.19 -9.95
C HIS A 4 -3.93 7.50 -8.69
N ARG A 5 -3.44 6.28 -8.47
CA ARG A 5 -3.79 5.47 -7.31
C ARG A 5 -2.51 4.89 -6.73
N ILE A 6 -2.17 5.29 -5.51
CA ILE A 6 -0.87 5.05 -4.90
C ILE A 6 -1.05 4.44 -3.51
N HIS A 7 -0.28 3.40 -3.21
CA HIS A 7 -0.26 2.78 -1.89
C HIS A 7 0.91 3.37 -1.09
N ALA A 8 0.64 4.41 -0.30
CA ALA A 8 1.63 4.99 0.58
C ALA A 8 1.70 4.20 1.89
N GLY A 9 2.85 3.57 2.15
CA GLY A 9 3.17 3.08 3.49
C GLY A 9 3.87 4.16 4.30
N THR A 10 3.70 4.13 5.62
CA THR A 10 4.44 4.98 6.56
C THR A 10 4.78 4.24 7.85
N ASP A 11 5.94 4.54 8.43
CA ASP A 11 6.37 4.11 9.77
C ASP A 11 6.32 5.23 10.84
N ILE A 12 5.96 6.46 10.44
CA ILE A 12 5.88 7.63 11.32
C ILE A 12 4.50 8.30 11.31
N ALA A 13 3.45 7.52 11.03
CA ALA A 13 2.06 7.98 10.99
C ALA A 13 1.82 9.19 10.07
N CYS A 14 2.51 9.23 8.94
CA CYS A 14 2.46 10.38 8.04
C CYS A 14 2.65 9.96 6.60
N VAL A 15 1.71 10.31 5.74
CA VAL A 15 1.87 10.18 4.28
C VAL A 15 1.89 11.56 3.64
N GLY A 16 2.50 11.66 2.46
CA GLY A 16 2.61 12.94 1.77
C GLY A 16 2.78 12.82 0.28
N VAL A 17 2.72 13.98 -0.38
CA VAL A 17 2.98 14.16 -1.81
C VAL A 17 4.00 15.26 -2.01
N TRP A 18 5.01 15.03 -2.84
CA TRP A 18 6.06 16.01 -3.11
C TRP A 18 6.62 15.88 -4.53
N ASP A 19 7.41 16.87 -4.92
CA ASP A 19 8.13 16.83 -6.19
C ASP A 19 9.33 15.88 -6.11
N ALA A 20 9.36 14.87 -7.00
CA ALA A 20 10.42 13.86 -7.05
C ALA A 20 11.77 14.42 -7.53
N GLY A 21 11.78 15.61 -8.14
CA GLY A 21 12.97 16.33 -8.60
C GLY A 21 13.66 17.16 -7.51
N LEU A 22 13.12 17.22 -6.29
CA LEU A 22 13.77 17.94 -5.20
C LEU A 22 15.11 17.29 -4.81
N PRO A 23 16.13 18.09 -4.47
CA PRO A 23 17.43 17.57 -4.11
C PRO A 23 17.36 16.78 -2.80
N LEU A 24 17.99 15.60 -2.78
CA LEU A 24 18.10 14.78 -1.58
C LEU A 24 18.75 15.56 -0.44
N ALA A 25 18.25 15.34 0.77
CA ALA A 25 18.82 15.88 1.98
C ALA A 25 20.01 15.04 2.45
N LYS A 26 20.90 15.64 3.24
CA LYS A 26 22.05 14.91 3.84
C LYS A 26 21.61 13.93 4.93
N ARG A 27 20.45 14.17 5.54
CA ARG A 27 19.83 13.42 6.65
C ARG A 27 18.31 13.43 6.44
N ALA A 28 17.60 12.51 7.10
CA ALA A 28 16.14 12.50 7.11
C ALA A 28 15.57 13.85 7.59
N ILE A 29 14.47 14.28 6.97
CA ILE A 29 13.76 15.52 7.29
C ILE A 29 12.54 15.13 8.11
N GLU A 30 12.56 15.46 9.40
CA GLU A 30 11.52 15.06 10.35
C GLU A 30 11.13 16.25 11.25
N GLY A 31 10.04 16.11 12.00
CA GLY A 31 9.61 17.09 13.01
C GLY A 31 9.48 18.52 12.45
N THR A 32 10.12 19.49 13.09
CA THR A 32 10.05 20.90 12.71
C THR A 32 10.56 21.16 11.28
N ALA A 33 11.59 20.45 10.82
CA ALA A 33 12.12 20.64 9.48
C ALA A 33 11.15 20.16 8.39
N LEU A 34 10.41 19.09 8.68
CA LEU A 34 9.30 18.65 7.84
C LEU A 34 8.18 19.70 7.85
N LYS A 35 7.88 20.26 9.04
CA LYS A 35 6.89 21.33 9.21
C LYS A 35 7.15 22.55 8.35
N GLU A 36 8.40 23.03 8.38
CA GLU A 36 8.83 24.15 7.57
C GLU A 36 8.80 23.84 6.07
N SER A 37 9.14 22.62 5.68
CA SER A 37 9.11 22.20 4.27
C SER A 37 7.69 22.14 3.73
N ALA A 38 6.73 21.65 4.52
CA ALA A 38 5.34 21.67 4.10
C ALA A 38 4.76 23.09 4.06
N ALA A 39 5.13 23.97 5.01
CA ALA A 39 4.71 25.38 4.98
C ALA A 39 5.18 26.11 3.70
N ARG A 40 6.33 25.72 3.15
CA ARG A 40 6.85 26.21 1.85
C ARG A 40 6.19 25.54 0.63
N GLY A 41 5.33 24.55 0.82
CA GLY A 41 4.70 23.79 -0.27
C GLY A 41 5.66 22.83 -0.99
N GLU A 42 6.79 22.45 -0.37
CA GLU A 42 7.72 21.46 -0.94
C GLU A 42 7.18 20.03 -0.81
N VAL A 43 6.32 19.80 0.18
CA VAL A 43 5.64 18.55 0.48
C VAL A 43 4.27 18.87 1.05
N LEU A 44 3.25 18.15 0.61
CA LEU A 44 1.97 18.09 1.32
C LEU A 44 2.08 16.99 2.36
N VAL A 45 1.81 17.31 3.61
CA VAL A 45 1.86 16.35 4.70
C VAL A 45 0.47 16.05 5.23
N ILE A 46 0.16 14.77 5.38
CA ILE A 46 -1.06 14.24 5.94
C ILE A 46 -0.69 13.35 7.13
N ASP A 47 -0.95 13.85 8.33
CA ASP A 47 -0.76 13.12 9.58
C ASP A 47 -1.91 12.12 9.75
N THR A 48 -1.59 10.84 9.65
CA THR A 48 -2.54 9.73 9.65
C THR A 48 -2.78 9.15 11.04
N SER A 49 -2.18 9.72 12.10
CA SER A 49 -2.27 9.31 13.51
C SER A 49 -1.80 7.89 13.86
N ALA A 50 -1.64 7.01 12.87
CA ALA A 50 -1.13 5.66 13.02
C ALA A 50 -0.19 5.31 11.85
N ASP A 51 0.77 4.42 12.12
CA ASP A 51 1.57 3.78 11.09
C ASP A 51 0.71 2.80 10.26
N GLY A 52 1.11 2.54 9.03
CA GLY A 52 0.34 1.64 8.18
C GLY A 52 0.48 1.88 6.70
N ARG A 53 -0.56 1.51 5.96
CA ARG A 53 -0.66 1.65 4.50
C ARG A 53 -1.96 2.34 4.16
N TYR A 54 -1.87 3.35 3.32
CA TYR A 54 -2.98 4.19 2.89
C TYR A 54 -3.04 4.19 1.37
N LEU A 55 -4.23 3.97 0.82
CA LEU A 55 -4.53 4.04 -0.60
C LEU A 55 -4.99 5.45 -0.96
N LEU A 56 -4.05 6.20 -1.51
CA LEU A 56 -4.27 7.53 -2.03
C LEU A 56 -4.87 7.44 -3.43
N ARG A 57 -5.87 8.28 -3.70
CA ARG A 57 -6.35 8.57 -5.06
C ARG A 57 -6.12 10.04 -5.37
N ILE A 58 -5.39 10.33 -6.42
CA ILE A 58 -4.97 11.68 -6.77
C ILE A 58 -5.65 12.07 -8.09
N HIS A 59 -6.43 13.13 -8.08
CA HIS A 59 -7.07 13.73 -9.24
C HIS A 59 -6.31 14.99 -9.62
N VAL A 60 -5.88 15.10 -10.88
CA VAL A 60 -5.08 16.24 -11.37
C VAL A 60 -5.86 17.00 -12.43
N ASP A 61 -6.13 18.28 -12.13
CA ASP A 61 -6.98 19.20 -12.90
C ASP A 61 -8.39 18.65 -13.17
N GLU A 62 -8.91 17.83 -12.27
CA GLU A 62 -10.24 17.25 -12.32
C GLU A 62 -10.88 17.27 -10.94
N PRO A 63 -12.17 17.61 -10.83
CA PRO A 63 -12.88 17.53 -9.56
C PRO A 63 -13.08 16.07 -9.14
N PHE A 64 -12.99 15.80 -7.84
CA PHE A 64 -13.38 14.51 -7.31
C PHE A 64 -14.91 14.48 -7.11
N VAL A 65 -15.53 13.45 -7.66
CA VAL A 65 -16.96 13.17 -7.48
C VAL A 65 -17.08 11.77 -6.89
N PRO A 66 -17.51 11.63 -5.63
CA PRO A 66 -17.65 10.33 -4.99
C PRO A 66 -18.75 9.50 -5.68
N SER A 67 -18.58 8.18 -5.71
CA SER A 67 -19.62 7.28 -6.25
C SER A 67 -20.84 7.25 -5.31
N PRO A 68 -22.04 6.93 -5.83
CA PRO A 68 -23.23 6.79 -4.99
C PRO A 68 -22.98 5.82 -3.83
N GLY A 69 -23.25 6.26 -2.60
CA GLY A 69 -23.06 5.46 -1.39
C GLY A 69 -21.71 5.69 -0.67
N GLN A 70 -20.72 6.28 -1.34
CA GLN A 70 -19.48 6.68 -0.69
C GLN A 70 -19.63 8.03 0.00
N ARG A 71 -19.08 8.14 1.21
CA ARG A 71 -19.06 9.40 1.97
C ARG A 71 -17.63 9.86 2.12
N PHE A 72 -17.38 11.11 1.72
CA PHE A 72 -16.08 11.74 1.83
C PHE A 72 -16.24 13.12 2.47
N ASP A 73 -15.40 13.39 3.47
CA ASP A 73 -15.33 14.71 4.10
C ASP A 73 -14.07 15.42 3.64
N THR A 74 -14.20 16.68 3.21
CA THR A 74 -13.05 17.53 2.94
C THR A 74 -12.43 17.99 4.26
N VAL A 75 -11.15 17.72 4.46
CA VAL A 75 -10.45 18.01 5.72
C VAL A 75 -9.39 19.09 5.53
N GLY A 76 -9.34 20.00 6.50
CA GLY A 76 -8.42 21.13 6.51
C GLY A 76 -8.79 22.23 5.52
N ASN A 77 -7.85 23.15 5.31
CA ASN A 77 -7.97 24.22 4.33
C ASN A 77 -7.35 23.80 2.99
N GLU A 78 -7.59 24.58 1.94
CA GLU A 78 -6.84 24.44 0.70
C GLU A 78 -5.37 24.77 0.91
N LEU A 79 -4.47 23.85 0.52
CA LEU A 79 -3.03 23.99 0.70
C LEU A 79 -2.31 24.12 -0.64
N GLY A 80 -1.16 24.78 -0.63
CA GLY A 80 -0.25 24.88 -1.76
C GLY A 80 0.75 23.73 -1.82
N LEU A 81 0.93 23.17 -3.01
CA LEU A 81 1.97 22.19 -3.32
C LEU A 81 2.68 22.57 -4.61
N HIS A 82 4.00 22.69 -4.58
CA HIS A 82 4.81 22.98 -5.75
C HIS A 82 5.36 21.70 -6.36
N LEU A 83 4.97 21.42 -7.61
CA LEU A 83 5.43 20.27 -8.40
C LEU A 83 6.08 20.80 -9.67
N GLY A 84 7.35 21.18 -9.60
CA GLY A 84 8.08 21.90 -10.64
C GLY A 84 8.85 21.01 -11.63
N SER A 85 9.18 19.76 -11.27
CA SER A 85 9.92 18.86 -12.18
C SER A 85 9.04 18.13 -13.20
N GLY A 86 7.71 18.18 -13.02
CA GLY A 86 6.75 17.38 -13.78
C GLY A 86 6.66 15.91 -13.35
N THR A 87 7.38 15.51 -12.31
CA THR A 87 7.25 14.20 -11.67
C THR A 87 7.01 14.39 -10.18
N ALA A 88 5.86 13.91 -9.71
CA ALA A 88 5.50 13.88 -8.30
C ALA A 88 5.70 12.48 -7.73
N MET A 89 5.84 12.41 -6.41
CA MET A 89 5.91 11.17 -5.64
C MET A 89 4.94 11.25 -4.47
N ALA A 90 4.31 10.15 -4.13
CA ALA A 90 3.53 10.02 -2.91
C ALA A 90 4.05 8.85 -2.07
N GLY A 91 3.95 8.93 -0.76
CA GLY A 91 4.51 7.90 0.12
C GLY A 91 4.54 8.33 1.58
N GLY A 92 5.24 7.56 2.41
CA GLY A 92 5.53 7.93 3.78
C GLY A 92 6.39 9.19 3.87
N CYS A 93 6.08 10.07 4.81
CA CYS A 93 6.82 11.32 5.01
C CYS A 93 8.29 11.09 5.38
N GLU A 94 8.63 9.93 5.97
CA GLU A 94 10.00 9.53 6.31
C GLU A 94 10.91 9.38 5.08
N ASP A 95 10.32 9.18 3.90
CA ASP A 95 11.03 9.06 2.63
C ASP A 95 11.21 10.42 1.94
N PHE A 96 10.60 11.50 2.44
CA PHE A 96 10.70 12.83 1.86
C PHE A 96 12.16 13.31 1.82
N ARG A 97 12.71 13.37 0.60
CA ARG A 97 14.12 13.74 0.31
C ARG A 97 15.14 12.88 1.07
N ASN A 98 14.73 11.72 1.58
CA ASN A 98 15.60 10.80 2.29
C ASN A 98 16.66 10.24 1.33
N PRO A 99 17.96 10.23 1.68
CA PRO A 99 18.99 9.66 0.82
C PRO A 99 18.86 8.14 0.60
N ARG A 100 18.06 7.45 1.43
CA ARG A 100 17.81 6.00 1.35
C ARG A 100 16.32 5.71 1.60
N PRO A 101 15.44 6.04 0.64
CA PRO A 101 14.01 5.78 0.80
C PRO A 101 13.75 4.28 0.90
N GLN A 102 12.82 3.87 1.77
CA GLN A 102 12.56 2.45 2.05
C GLN A 102 11.16 2.00 1.62
N ILE A 103 10.18 2.89 1.64
CA ILE A 103 8.77 2.54 1.47
C ILE A 103 8.22 3.02 0.12
N THR A 104 8.89 3.98 -0.50
CA THR A 104 8.59 4.50 -1.84
C THR A 104 9.36 3.79 -2.94
N SER A 105 8.68 3.57 -4.06
CA SER A 105 9.14 2.85 -5.25
C SER A 105 8.85 3.64 -6.53
N ALA A 106 9.26 3.11 -7.68
CA ALA A 106 8.91 3.70 -8.97
C ALA A 106 7.39 3.71 -9.24
N GLY A 107 6.62 2.80 -8.61
CA GLY A 107 5.16 2.75 -8.72
C GLY A 107 4.44 3.89 -7.98
N ASP A 108 5.15 4.59 -7.09
CA ASP A 108 4.61 5.67 -6.27
C ASP A 108 4.88 7.06 -6.88
N ARG A 109 5.41 7.07 -8.11
CA ARG A 109 5.65 8.27 -8.91
C ARG A 109 4.52 8.46 -9.92
N PHE A 110 4.19 9.71 -10.16
CA PHE A 110 3.21 10.09 -11.18
C PHE A 110 3.62 11.38 -11.88
N HIS A 111 3.13 11.55 -13.10
CA HIS A 111 3.48 12.70 -13.93
C HIS A 111 2.39 13.76 -13.87
N VAL A 112 2.81 15.01 -13.75
CA VAL A 112 1.95 16.19 -13.72
C VAL A 112 2.58 17.31 -14.53
N GLU A 113 1.79 18.29 -14.94
CA GLU A 113 2.35 19.50 -15.54
C GLU A 113 3.12 20.30 -14.47
N PRO A 114 4.32 20.82 -14.76
CA PRO A 114 5.04 21.69 -13.84
C PRO A 114 4.22 22.91 -13.41
N SER A 115 3.89 23.01 -12.11
CA SER A 115 3.07 24.12 -11.59
C SER A 115 3.06 24.17 -10.06
N TRP A 116 2.51 25.26 -9.54
CA TRP A 116 1.85 25.24 -8.23
C TRP A 116 0.47 24.59 -8.35
N TYR A 117 0.10 23.83 -7.34
CA TYR A 117 -1.19 23.17 -7.19
C TYR A 117 -1.85 23.61 -5.91
N ARG A 118 -3.14 23.92 -6.01
CA ARG A 118 -4.06 24.00 -4.88
C ARG A 118 -4.56 22.59 -4.59
N VAL A 119 -4.34 22.13 -3.37
CA VAL A 119 -4.72 20.78 -2.94
C VAL A 119 -5.91 20.84 -1.99
N ARG A 120 -6.92 20.02 -2.29
CA ARG A 120 -7.97 19.64 -1.33
C ARG A 120 -7.79 18.18 -0.96
N VAL A 121 -7.98 17.88 0.31
CA VAL A 121 -7.88 16.52 0.85
C VAL A 121 -9.27 16.08 1.27
N HIS A 122 -9.69 14.91 0.79
CA HIS A 122 -10.95 14.29 1.16
C HIS A 122 -10.68 12.95 1.82
N LEU A 123 -11.32 12.68 2.96
CA LEU A 123 -11.19 11.43 3.69
C LEU A 123 -12.42 10.58 3.53
N ASN A 124 -12.21 9.29 3.32
CA ASN A 124 -13.29 8.32 3.26
C ASN A 124 -13.88 8.10 4.65
N GLN A 125 -15.14 8.49 4.82
CA GLN A 125 -15.94 8.27 6.03
C GLN A 125 -16.92 7.11 5.86
N THR A 126 -16.77 6.34 4.78
CA THR A 126 -17.57 5.14 4.61
C THR A 126 -17.08 4.14 5.64
N GLU A 127 -17.89 3.94 6.69
CA GLU A 127 -17.62 2.94 7.72
C GLU A 127 -17.32 1.62 7.01
N GLY A 128 -16.21 0.99 7.39
CA GLY A 128 -15.81 -0.33 6.88
C GLY A 128 -16.85 -1.35 7.27
N SER A 129 -17.94 -1.41 6.53
CA SER A 129 -18.96 -2.42 6.68
C SER A 129 -18.48 -3.68 6.00
N ASP A 130 -18.74 -4.82 6.61
CA ASP A 130 -18.50 -6.14 6.01
C ASP A 130 -19.05 -6.24 4.57
N GLU A 131 -20.09 -5.44 4.24
CA GLU A 131 -20.67 -5.34 2.91
C GLU A 131 -19.72 -4.73 1.86
N GLU A 132 -18.88 -3.76 2.23
CA GLU A 132 -17.91 -3.16 1.30
C GLU A 132 -16.72 -4.07 1.03
N GLU A 133 -16.20 -4.70 2.08
CA GLU A 133 -15.18 -5.73 1.96
C GLU A 133 -15.70 -6.89 1.09
N GLN A 134 -16.92 -7.35 1.36
CA GLN A 134 -17.56 -8.40 0.57
C GLN A 134 -17.74 -7.97 -0.89
N ARG A 135 -18.19 -6.74 -1.16
CA ARG A 135 -18.32 -6.20 -2.52
C ARG A 135 -16.98 -6.14 -3.24
N ALA A 136 -15.92 -5.68 -2.56
CA ALA A 136 -14.58 -5.65 -3.12
C ALA A 136 -14.08 -7.06 -3.47
N HIS A 137 -14.36 -8.05 -2.61
CA HIS A 137 -14.04 -9.45 -2.86
C HIS A 137 -14.84 -10.05 -4.03
N GLU A 138 -16.09 -9.66 -4.22
CA GLU A 138 -16.92 -10.06 -5.36
C GLU A 138 -16.40 -9.47 -6.67
N GLU A 139 -16.02 -8.19 -6.67
CA GLU A 139 -15.39 -7.55 -7.84
C GLU A 139 -14.04 -8.18 -8.16
N ALA A 140 -13.21 -8.45 -7.15
CA ALA A 140 -11.95 -9.16 -7.31
C ALA A 140 -12.15 -10.56 -7.88
N ALA A 141 -13.21 -11.25 -7.48
CA ALA A 141 -13.55 -12.58 -7.99
C ALA A 141 -13.88 -12.54 -9.49
N ARG A 142 -14.50 -11.46 -10.00
CA ARG A 142 -14.79 -11.28 -11.43
C ARG A 142 -13.53 -11.10 -12.29
N ALA A 143 -12.39 -10.76 -11.70
CA ALA A 143 -11.11 -10.69 -12.42
C ALA A 143 -10.53 -12.09 -12.75
N LEU A 144 -11.11 -13.15 -12.20
CA LEU A 144 -10.80 -14.54 -12.48
C LEU A 144 -11.99 -15.19 -13.18
N THR A 145 -11.74 -16.12 -14.11
CA THR A 145 -12.80 -17.02 -14.59
C THR A 145 -13.31 -17.89 -13.44
N SER A 146 -14.52 -18.44 -13.56
CA SER A 146 -15.09 -19.34 -12.55
C SER A 146 -14.17 -20.54 -12.23
N GLU A 147 -13.52 -21.09 -13.25
CA GLU A 147 -12.53 -22.18 -13.10
C GLU A 147 -11.25 -21.72 -12.39
N GLU A 148 -10.73 -20.54 -12.75
CA GLU A 148 -9.55 -19.94 -12.09
C GLU A 148 -9.84 -19.62 -10.62
N LEU A 149 -11.01 -19.08 -10.31
CA LEU A 149 -11.43 -18.77 -8.95
C LEU A 149 -11.56 -20.05 -8.12
N ALA A 150 -12.22 -21.08 -8.65
CA ALA A 150 -12.33 -22.37 -7.97
C ALA A 150 -10.95 -23.01 -7.74
N ARG A 151 -10.02 -22.86 -8.70
CA ARG A 151 -8.64 -23.30 -8.56
C ARG A 151 -7.88 -22.49 -7.51
N TYR A 152 -8.01 -21.17 -7.52
CA TYR A 152 -7.39 -20.25 -6.56
C TYR A 152 -7.82 -20.58 -5.12
N LEU A 153 -9.11 -20.72 -4.87
CA LEU A 153 -9.65 -21.07 -3.55
C LEU A 153 -9.16 -22.45 -3.09
N ARG A 154 -9.14 -23.43 -3.99
CA ARG A 154 -8.66 -24.79 -3.70
C ARG A 154 -7.16 -24.81 -3.37
N LEU A 155 -6.35 -24.11 -4.16
CA LEU A 155 -4.91 -23.99 -3.94
C LEU A 155 -4.60 -23.23 -2.64
N GLY A 156 -5.33 -22.15 -2.35
CA GLY A 156 -5.19 -21.40 -1.10
C GLY A 156 -5.51 -22.23 0.15
N LYS A 157 -6.53 -23.10 0.09
CA LYS A 157 -6.82 -24.07 1.17
C LYS A 157 -5.73 -25.12 1.29
N ALA A 158 -5.29 -25.70 0.17
CA ALA A 158 -4.25 -26.73 0.15
C ALA A 158 -2.89 -26.23 0.65
N LEU A 159 -2.53 -24.98 0.37
CA LEU A 159 -1.30 -24.36 0.88
C LEU A 159 -1.35 -24.17 2.40
N ARG A 160 -2.47 -23.71 2.96
CA ARG A 160 -2.68 -23.59 4.42
C ARG A 160 -2.59 -24.95 5.11
N THR A 161 -3.28 -25.95 4.59
CA THR A 161 -3.24 -27.31 5.16
C THR A 161 -1.86 -27.95 4.99
N GLY A 162 -1.20 -27.76 3.85
CA GLY A 162 0.14 -28.27 3.59
C GLY A 162 1.20 -27.68 4.51
N TRP A 163 1.11 -26.38 4.82
CA TRP A 163 1.98 -25.73 5.80
C TRP A 163 1.78 -26.31 7.22
N LEU A 164 0.53 -26.49 7.66
CA LEU A 164 0.24 -27.12 8.96
C LEU A 164 0.81 -28.55 9.07
N VAL A 165 0.63 -29.35 8.02
CA VAL A 165 1.17 -30.73 7.98
C VAL A 165 2.71 -30.72 7.99
N ALA A 166 3.35 -29.79 7.26
CA ALA A 166 4.80 -29.66 7.27
C ALA A 166 5.35 -29.28 8.65
N VAL A 167 4.69 -28.35 9.36
CA VAL A 167 5.06 -27.97 10.74
C VAL A 167 4.95 -29.17 11.69
N VAL A 168 3.85 -29.94 11.60
CA VAL A 168 3.65 -31.15 12.42
C VAL A 168 4.69 -32.22 12.11
N ALA A 169 5.00 -32.44 10.83
CA ALA A 169 6.02 -33.40 10.41
C ALA A 169 7.42 -33.01 10.90
N VAL A 170 7.79 -31.73 10.82
CA VAL A 170 9.07 -31.22 11.36
C VAL A 170 9.13 -31.40 12.87
N ALA A 171 8.06 -31.09 13.59
CA ALA A 171 7.99 -31.28 15.05
C ALA A 171 8.13 -32.76 15.43
N ALA A 172 7.49 -33.69 14.70
CA ALA A 172 7.60 -35.12 14.92
C ALA A 172 9.02 -35.66 14.62
N VAL A 173 9.68 -35.16 13.58
CA VAL A 173 11.07 -35.50 13.25
C VAL A 173 12.02 -34.97 14.34
N LEU A 174 11.86 -33.73 14.79
CA LEU A 174 12.66 -33.17 15.89
C LEU A 174 12.47 -33.97 17.18
N ALA A 175 11.24 -34.36 17.53
CA ALA A 175 10.97 -35.20 18.68
C ALA A 175 11.65 -36.57 18.57
N THR A 176 11.60 -37.22 17.41
CA THR A 176 12.25 -38.53 17.21
C THR A 176 13.77 -38.47 17.20
N VAL A 177 14.39 -37.37 16.72
CA VAL A 177 15.84 -37.15 16.83
C VAL A 177 16.27 -36.95 18.30
N VAL A 178 15.45 -36.27 19.11
CA VAL A 178 15.75 -36.01 20.54
C VAL A 178 15.66 -37.28 21.40
N PHE A 179 14.83 -38.27 21.03
CA PHE A 179 14.57 -39.47 21.84
C PHE A 179 15.32 -40.76 21.42
N GLN A 180 16.24 -40.69 20.44
CA GLN A 180 17.16 -41.76 19.95
C GLN A 180 16.56 -43.10 19.46
N ALA A 181 16.77 -43.44 18.17
CA ALA A 181 17.38 -44.70 17.69
C ALA A 181 17.37 -44.83 16.14
N ALA A 182 18.53 -45.20 15.56
CA ALA A 182 18.75 -45.77 14.21
C ALA A 182 18.17 -45.01 12.98
N LEU A 183 18.92 -44.02 12.48
CA LEU A 183 18.49 -43.09 11.41
C LEU A 183 19.54 -42.98 10.28
N THR A 184 19.47 -43.83 9.25
CA THR A 184 20.19 -43.56 7.99
C THR A 184 19.30 -43.78 6.76
N LEU A 185 18.59 -44.91 6.66
CA LEU A 185 17.65 -45.17 5.56
C LEU A 185 16.33 -44.38 5.69
N GLY A 186 15.81 -44.22 6.92
CA GLY A 186 14.62 -43.40 7.17
C GLY A 186 14.84 -41.91 6.89
N VAL A 187 16.06 -41.41 7.13
CA VAL A 187 16.44 -40.02 6.83
C VAL A 187 16.43 -39.76 5.34
N LEU A 188 17.00 -40.68 4.54
CA LEU A 188 17.04 -40.52 3.10
C LEU A 188 15.64 -40.58 2.48
N GLY A 189 14.80 -41.51 2.95
CA GLY A 189 13.39 -41.59 2.54
C GLY A 189 12.60 -40.33 2.91
N ALA A 190 12.80 -39.80 4.12
CA ALA A 190 12.20 -38.54 4.56
C ALA A 190 12.69 -37.34 3.74
N LEU A 191 13.97 -37.27 3.40
CA LEU A 191 14.55 -36.21 2.57
C LEU A 191 14.02 -36.26 1.13
N VAL A 192 13.88 -37.45 0.54
CA VAL A 192 13.31 -37.62 -0.81
C VAL A 192 11.83 -37.26 -0.82
N ALA A 193 11.06 -37.72 0.19
CA ALA A 193 9.66 -37.33 0.34
C ALA A 193 9.49 -35.82 0.57
N ALA A 194 10.39 -35.21 1.37
CA ALA A 194 10.42 -33.77 1.58
C ALA A 194 10.78 -33.01 0.29
N ALA A 195 11.77 -33.46 -0.48
CA ALA A 195 12.18 -32.83 -1.74
C ALA A 195 11.11 -32.95 -2.84
N ALA A 196 10.47 -34.11 -2.96
CA ALA A 196 9.34 -34.33 -3.87
C ALA A 196 8.12 -33.49 -3.46
N GLY A 197 7.79 -33.48 -2.16
CA GLY A 197 6.75 -32.62 -1.59
C GLY A 197 7.04 -31.14 -1.83
N TRP A 198 8.29 -30.71 -1.65
CA TRP A 198 8.74 -29.33 -1.89
C TRP A 198 8.64 -28.94 -3.36
N SER A 199 8.95 -29.85 -4.28
CA SER A 199 8.87 -29.60 -5.73
C SER A 199 7.41 -29.47 -6.20
N ILE A 200 6.51 -30.32 -5.71
CA ILE A 200 5.07 -30.24 -5.98
C ILE A 200 4.48 -28.97 -5.36
N LEU A 201 4.89 -28.61 -4.14
CA LEU A 201 4.49 -27.37 -3.49
C LEU A 201 4.98 -26.15 -4.29
N ARG A 202 6.22 -26.14 -4.79
CA ARG A 202 6.76 -25.06 -5.63
C ARG A 202 5.94 -24.84 -6.90
N LEU A 203 5.61 -25.90 -7.63
CA LEU A 203 4.80 -25.80 -8.85
C LEU A 203 3.38 -25.30 -8.55
N LYS A 204 2.75 -25.81 -7.49
CA LYS A 204 1.44 -25.32 -7.02
C LYS A 204 1.49 -23.86 -6.56
N ARG A 205 2.61 -23.45 -5.98
CA ARG A 205 2.85 -22.07 -5.51
C ARG A 205 2.98 -21.10 -6.69
N GLY A 206 3.74 -21.42 -7.72
CA GLY A 206 3.87 -20.54 -8.90
C GLY A 206 2.54 -20.26 -9.63
N GLY A 207 1.71 -21.29 -9.80
CA GLY A 207 0.36 -21.14 -10.38
C GLY A 207 -0.61 -20.39 -9.45
N TYR A 208 -0.48 -20.59 -8.13
CA TYR A 208 -1.24 -19.83 -7.13
C TYR A 208 -0.82 -18.36 -7.11
N ASP A 209 0.48 -18.06 -7.16
CA ASP A 209 1.02 -16.70 -7.05
C ASP A 209 0.52 -15.82 -8.19
N ALA A 210 0.46 -16.35 -9.42
CA ALA A 210 -0.10 -15.60 -10.56
C ALA A 210 -1.59 -15.28 -10.40
N LEU A 211 -2.39 -16.25 -9.93
CA LEU A 211 -3.83 -16.06 -9.68
C LEU A 211 -4.06 -15.12 -8.49
N HIS A 212 -3.27 -15.29 -7.43
CA HIS A 212 -3.30 -14.46 -6.23
C HIS A 212 -2.93 -13.02 -6.56
N LEU A 213 -1.91 -12.77 -7.38
CA LEU A 213 -1.53 -11.43 -7.82
C LEU A 213 -2.65 -10.75 -8.64
N ARG A 214 -3.30 -11.49 -9.56
CA ARG A 214 -4.44 -10.94 -10.32
C ARG A 214 -5.62 -10.62 -9.41
N TYR A 215 -5.95 -11.54 -8.50
CA TYR A 215 -7.01 -11.34 -7.52
C TYR A 215 -6.72 -10.15 -6.60
N GLN A 216 -5.52 -10.06 -6.03
CA GLN A 216 -5.11 -8.97 -5.16
C GLN A 216 -5.09 -7.63 -5.88
N ARG A 217 -4.64 -7.56 -7.14
CA ARG A 217 -4.74 -6.32 -7.93
C ARG A 217 -6.18 -5.87 -8.13
N ALA A 218 -7.08 -6.81 -8.44
CA ALA A 218 -8.48 -6.50 -8.62
C ALA A 218 -9.16 -6.10 -7.30
N LEU A 219 -8.80 -6.74 -6.19
CA LEU A 219 -9.25 -6.39 -4.85
C LEU A 219 -8.81 -4.97 -4.47
N MET A 220 -7.53 -4.66 -4.66
CA MET A 220 -6.97 -3.32 -4.41
C MET A 220 -7.58 -2.24 -5.31
N ALA A 221 -8.01 -2.60 -6.52
CA ALA A 221 -8.74 -1.69 -7.40
C ALA A 221 -10.18 -1.45 -6.92
N ALA A 222 -10.82 -2.46 -6.31
CA ALA A 222 -12.21 -2.42 -5.86
C ALA A 222 -12.40 -1.73 -4.50
N TYR A 223 -11.42 -1.82 -3.59
CA TYR A 223 -11.50 -1.11 -2.30
C TYR A 223 -11.65 0.41 -2.52
N PRO A 224 -12.48 1.13 -1.77
CA PRO A 224 -12.46 2.59 -1.84
C PRO A 224 -11.11 3.15 -1.34
N PRO A 225 -10.59 4.26 -1.91
CA PRO A 225 -9.41 4.92 -1.35
C PRO A 225 -9.73 5.49 0.04
N GLU A 226 -8.79 5.44 0.99
CA GLU A 226 -8.95 6.10 2.29
C GLU A 226 -8.80 7.62 2.16
N ILE A 227 -7.92 8.07 1.26
CA ILE A 227 -7.60 9.49 1.07
C ILE A 227 -7.69 9.84 -0.42
N VAL A 228 -8.40 10.92 -0.74
CA VAL A 228 -8.45 11.50 -2.08
C VAL A 228 -7.84 12.89 -2.07
N LEU A 229 -6.98 13.16 -3.05
CA LEU A 229 -6.34 14.46 -3.26
C LEU A 229 -6.82 15.05 -4.58
N GLU A 230 -7.39 16.26 -4.54
CA GLU A 230 -7.65 17.06 -5.74
C GLU A 230 -6.54 18.09 -5.91
N LEU A 231 -5.78 17.98 -6.99
CA LEU A 231 -4.70 18.89 -7.36
C LEU A 231 -5.18 19.76 -8.51
N ASN A 232 -5.43 21.04 -8.24
CA ASN A 232 -5.83 22.01 -9.25
C ASN A 232 -4.70 23.01 -9.49
N ARG A 233 -4.24 23.16 -10.75
CA ARG A 233 -3.19 24.13 -11.06
C ARG A 233 -3.56 25.55 -10.61
N ALA A 234 -2.55 26.24 -10.11
CA ALA A 234 -2.63 27.62 -9.65
C ALA A 234 -1.50 28.46 -10.25
N THR A 235 -1.76 29.76 -10.41
CA THR A 235 -0.84 30.70 -11.08
C THR A 235 0.27 31.24 -10.19
N GLY A 236 0.40 30.80 -8.94
CA GLY A 236 1.42 31.32 -8.05
C GLY A 236 1.58 30.53 -6.75
N PRO A 237 2.52 30.97 -5.89
CA PRO A 237 2.74 30.36 -4.59
C PRO A 237 1.48 30.41 -3.75
N ILE A 238 1.09 29.27 -3.22
CA ILE A 238 0.00 29.12 -2.26
C ILE A 238 0.62 28.68 -0.94
N PRO A 239 0.15 29.17 0.22
CA PRO A 239 0.60 28.67 1.50
C PRO A 239 0.44 27.15 1.58
N GLY A 240 1.54 26.43 1.81
CA GLY A 240 1.49 24.99 2.08
C GLY A 240 1.11 24.71 3.53
N GLY A 241 1.15 23.44 3.94
CA GLY A 241 0.84 23.09 5.31
C GLY A 241 0.65 21.60 5.57
N PHE A 242 -0.02 21.32 6.69
CA PHE A 242 -0.31 19.99 7.21
C PHE A 242 -1.82 19.79 7.21
N VAL A 243 -2.22 18.57 6.92
CA VAL A 243 -3.57 18.06 7.19
C VAL A 243 -3.45 17.04 8.31
N TYR A 244 -4.25 17.20 9.36
CA TYR A 244 -4.37 16.21 10.43
C TYR A 244 -5.67 15.44 10.18
N LEU A 245 -5.60 14.11 10.16
CA LEU A 245 -6.79 13.28 9.98
C LEU A 245 -7.65 13.24 11.25
N ASP A 246 -7.01 13.27 12.42
CA ASP A 246 -7.65 13.47 13.72
C ASP A 246 -7.50 14.90 14.23
N ASP A 247 -8.17 15.22 15.34
CA ASP A 247 -8.03 16.52 16.01
C ASP A 247 -6.54 16.89 16.19
N PRO A 248 -6.15 18.13 15.87
CA PRO A 248 -4.76 18.54 15.97
C PRO A 248 -4.26 18.35 17.41
N PRO A 249 -2.98 17.97 17.62
CA PRO A 249 -2.44 17.81 18.95
C PRO A 249 -2.65 19.12 19.74
N ALA A 250 -3.24 19.00 20.94
CA ALA A 250 -3.51 20.14 21.80
C ALA A 250 -2.24 20.99 21.97
N SER A 251 -2.34 22.26 21.61
CA SER A 251 -1.27 23.27 21.66
C SER A 251 -0.85 23.60 23.07
#